data_AF-A0A432SIG8-F1
#
_entry.id   AF-A0A432SIG8-F1
#
_cell.length_a   1.000
_cell.length_b   1.000
_cell.length_c   1.000
_cell.angle_alpha   90.00
_cell.angle_beta   90.00
_cell.angle_gamma   90.00
#
_symmetry.space_group_name_H-M   'P 1'
#
loop_
_entity.id
_entity.type
_entity.pdbx_description
1 polymer ?
#
loop_
_entity_poly.entity_id
_entity_poly.type
_entity_poly.pdbx_seq_one_letter_code
_entity_poly.pdbx_strand_id
1 'polypeptide(L)'
;AYTATGITNNTNFTKNMESLNSVISAGSGVEAFSQGFNTATHSSSIDVFDSLGSKHTIRMEFRKTALETATGSTWAINISVPAPATIDTTAPFDEKTGTIHFNNDGSLETFNPPNLSFSANNGSAPEQQVRLSFGSADTFEGMTSFNSRSSTSGISQDGFTGGNLLGIKIDQSGTLVGSFSNGHSFGLAQIGMAKFANNEGLSAKGGNIYDETANSGDAIIGTAASGGRGFIQSSALEASNVDLSRALTQLIIIQRGFQANGKTVTTSDQLLQTLIGLKN
;
A
#
# COMPACT_ATOMS: atom_id res chain seq x y z
N ALA A 1 63.68 -8.59 -15.64
CA ALA A 1 62.49 -9.24 -16.23
C ALA A 1 61.27 -8.73 -15.49
N TYR A 2 60.47 -7.86 -16.11
CA TYR A 2 59.23 -7.35 -15.51
C TYR A 2 58.13 -8.40 -15.74
N THR A 3 57.71 -9.09 -14.67
CA THR A 3 56.52 -9.93 -14.68
C THR A 3 55.30 -9.02 -14.55
N ALA A 4 54.57 -8.85 -15.66
CA ALA A 4 53.34 -8.07 -15.72
C ALA A 4 52.18 -8.81 -15.03
N THR A 5 52.10 -8.72 -13.70
CA THR A 5 50.90 -9.04 -12.91
C THR A 5 49.91 -7.88 -13.04
N GLY A 6 49.02 -7.96 -14.01
CA GLY A 6 47.98 -6.93 -14.19
C GLY A 6 47.09 -7.07 -15.42
N ILE A 7 47.08 -8.23 -16.10
CA ILE A 7 46.10 -8.45 -17.17
C ILE A 7 44.85 -9.04 -16.52
N THR A 8 43.90 -8.17 -16.19
CA THR A 8 42.53 -8.59 -15.87
C THR A 8 41.94 -9.16 -17.15
N ASN A 9 42.00 -10.49 -17.31
CA ASN A 9 41.38 -11.15 -18.44
C ASN A 9 39.88 -10.83 -18.42
N ASN A 10 39.40 -10.11 -19.43
CA ASN A 10 37.98 -9.86 -19.60
C ASN A 10 37.33 -11.17 -20.10
N THR A 11 37.10 -12.08 -19.16
CA THR A 11 36.54 -13.42 -19.39
C THR A 11 35.20 -13.37 -20.10
N ASN A 12 34.43 -12.30 -19.87
CA ASN A 12 33.15 -12.06 -20.53
C ASN A 12 33.34 -11.71 -22.01
N PHE A 13 34.34 -10.88 -22.35
CA PHE A 13 34.70 -10.63 -23.74
C PHE A 13 35.24 -11.89 -24.43
N THR A 14 36.13 -12.63 -23.77
CA THR A 14 36.70 -13.88 -24.33
C THR A 14 35.60 -14.90 -24.64
N LYS A 15 34.69 -15.20 -23.71
CA LYS A 15 33.55 -16.11 -23.95
C LYS A 15 32.62 -15.63 -25.07
N ASN A 16 32.36 -14.34 -25.17
CA ASN A 16 31.53 -13.80 -26.26
C ASN A 16 32.21 -13.88 -27.64
N MET A 17 33.55 -13.92 -27.68
CA MET A 17 34.34 -14.00 -28.91
C MET A 17 34.83 -15.42 -29.24
N GLU A 18 34.60 -16.43 -28.38
CA GLU A 18 34.97 -17.83 -28.63
C GLU A 18 34.32 -18.40 -29.90
N SER A 19 33.09 -17.97 -30.24
CA SER A 19 32.40 -18.37 -31.47
C SER A 19 33.04 -17.82 -32.75
N LEU A 20 33.86 -16.76 -32.63
CA LEU A 20 34.63 -16.17 -33.73
C LEU A 20 36.02 -16.78 -33.87
N ASN A 21 36.48 -17.56 -32.88
CA ASN A 21 37.81 -18.16 -32.85
C ASN A 21 37.89 -19.51 -33.60
N SER A 22 37.07 -19.69 -34.63
CA SER A 22 37.13 -20.90 -35.47
C SER A 22 38.35 -20.82 -36.38
N VAL A 23 39.24 -21.83 -36.30
CA VAL A 23 40.41 -21.94 -37.18
C VAL A 23 39.93 -22.37 -38.56
N ILE A 24 39.90 -21.44 -39.51
CA ILE A 24 39.69 -21.78 -40.93
C ILE A 24 41.01 -22.30 -41.48
N SER A 25 41.08 -23.59 -41.78
CA SER A 25 42.27 -24.19 -42.37
C SER A 25 42.42 -23.76 -43.84
N ALA A 26 43.56 -23.18 -44.21
CA ALA A 26 43.81 -22.76 -45.59
C ALA A 26 43.69 -23.95 -46.56
N GLY A 27 42.84 -23.82 -47.58
CA GLY A 27 42.62 -24.85 -48.62
C GLY A 27 41.42 -25.77 -48.40
N SER A 28 40.70 -25.69 -47.27
CA SER A 28 39.37 -26.29 -47.17
C SER A 28 38.38 -25.34 -47.84
N GLY A 29 37.61 -25.78 -48.84
CA GLY A 29 36.55 -24.99 -49.50
C GLY A 29 35.35 -24.67 -48.59
N VAL A 30 35.60 -24.41 -47.31
CA VAL A 30 34.63 -24.10 -46.27
C VAL A 30 34.50 -22.58 -46.21
N GLU A 31 33.39 -22.07 -46.71
CA GLU A 31 33.01 -20.67 -46.59
C GLU A 31 32.46 -20.43 -45.18
N ALA A 32 33.09 -19.54 -44.41
CA ALA A 32 32.55 -19.10 -43.13
C ALA A 32 31.63 -17.89 -43.34
N PHE A 33 30.32 -18.12 -43.26
CA PHE A 33 29.34 -17.03 -43.25
C PHE A 33 29.35 -16.36 -41.87
N SER A 34 29.77 -15.10 -41.79
CA SER A 34 29.52 -14.29 -40.59
C SER A 34 28.02 -13.97 -40.52
N GLN A 35 27.25 -14.80 -39.82
CA GLN A 35 25.86 -14.49 -39.53
C GLN A 35 25.82 -13.32 -38.54
N GLY A 36 24.95 -12.34 -38.79
CA GLY A 36 24.70 -11.25 -37.85
C GLY A 36 24.18 -11.83 -36.54
N PHE A 37 24.83 -11.50 -35.42
CA PHE A 37 24.38 -11.88 -34.09
C PHE A 37 23.18 -11.00 -33.69
N ASN A 38 22.00 -11.37 -34.17
CA ASN A 38 20.74 -10.74 -33.76
C ASN A 38 20.20 -11.46 -32.52
N THR A 39 20.64 -11.04 -31.34
CA THR A 39 20.03 -11.49 -30.09
C THR A 39 19.07 -10.41 -29.59
N ALA A 40 17.82 -10.79 -29.34
CA ALA A 40 16.86 -9.87 -28.74
C ALA A 40 17.25 -9.67 -27.28
N THR A 41 17.58 -8.44 -26.91
CA THR A 41 17.93 -8.06 -25.54
C THR A 41 17.02 -6.97 -25.04
N HIS A 42 16.68 -7.04 -23.75
CA HIS A 42 15.98 -5.99 -23.05
C HIS A 42 16.65 -5.79 -21.70
N SER A 43 16.69 -4.56 -21.19
CA SER A 43 17.24 -4.30 -19.85
C SER A 43 16.27 -3.46 -19.04
N SER A 44 16.25 -3.69 -17.74
CA SER A 44 15.44 -2.97 -16.79
C SER A 44 16.20 -2.82 -15.48
N SER A 45 15.88 -1.80 -14.70
CA SER A 45 16.47 -1.59 -13.38
C SER A 45 15.39 -1.22 -12.39
N ILE A 46 15.52 -1.69 -11.16
CA ILE A 46 14.64 -1.35 -10.05
C ILE A 46 15.46 -1.02 -8.81
N ASP A 47 15.01 -0.03 -8.07
CA ASP A 47 15.59 0.31 -6.78
C ASP A 47 14.89 -0.50 -5.68
N VAL A 48 15.66 -1.25 -4.90
CA VAL A 48 15.21 -1.95 -3.69
C VAL A 48 15.77 -1.26 -2.45
N PHE A 49 15.10 -1.48 -1.31
CA PHE A 49 15.50 -0.90 -0.03
C PHE A 49 16.01 -1.97 0.92
N ASP A 50 17.11 -1.67 1.60
CA ASP A 50 17.61 -2.51 2.70
C ASP A 50 16.87 -2.24 4.01
N SER A 51 17.17 -3.02 5.05
CA SER A 51 16.58 -2.86 6.39
C SER A 51 16.92 -1.54 7.09
N LEU A 52 17.90 -0.77 6.60
CA LEU A 52 18.24 0.57 7.08
C LEU A 52 17.55 1.66 6.24
N GLY A 53 16.83 1.29 5.19
CA GLY A 53 16.17 2.20 4.25
C GLY A 53 17.11 2.80 3.20
N SER A 54 18.32 2.28 3.02
CA SER A 54 19.21 2.70 1.94
C SER A 54 18.77 2.07 0.61
N LYS A 55 18.94 2.84 -0.47
CA LYS A 55 18.55 2.45 -1.83
C LYS A 55 19.65 1.67 -2.52
N HIS A 56 19.29 0.55 -3.13
CA HIS A 56 20.19 -0.28 -3.95
C HIS A 56 19.55 -0.58 -5.29
N THR A 57 20.27 -0.35 -6.38
CA THR A 57 19.73 -0.60 -7.73
C THR A 57 20.06 -2.03 -8.17
N ILE A 58 19.02 -2.81 -8.46
CA ILE A 58 19.13 -4.11 -9.13
C ILE A 58 18.95 -3.89 -10.62
N ARG A 59 19.91 -4.36 -11.42
CA ARG A 59 19.82 -4.36 -12.88
C ARG A 59 19.50 -5.76 -13.38
N MET A 60 18.50 -5.85 -14.26
CA MET A 60 18.07 -7.08 -14.91
C MET A 60 18.29 -6.95 -16.42
N GLU A 61 19.03 -7.88 -17.00
CA GLU A 61 19.27 -7.98 -18.43
C GLU A 61 18.64 -9.27 -18.95
N PHE A 62 17.76 -9.14 -19.92
CA PHE A 62 17.05 -10.24 -20.57
C PHE A 62 17.65 -10.46 -21.94
N ARG A 63 17.94 -11.71 -22.28
CA ARG A 63 18.46 -12.10 -23.59
C ARG A 63 17.73 -13.33 -24.10
N LYS A 64 17.14 -13.24 -25.29
CA LYS A 64 16.49 -14.38 -25.93
C LYS A 64 17.56 -15.38 -26.36
N THR A 65 17.46 -16.61 -25.87
CA THR A 65 18.43 -17.70 -26.13
C THR A 65 17.90 -18.70 -27.14
N ALA A 66 16.60 -18.98 -27.11
CA ALA A 66 15.98 -19.94 -28.02
C ALA A 66 14.55 -19.55 -28.39
N LEU A 67 14.10 -20.02 -29.54
CA LEU A 67 12.71 -20.02 -29.98
C LEU A 67 12.44 -21.40 -30.58
N GLU A 68 11.51 -22.13 -29.98
CA GLU A 68 11.06 -23.44 -30.45
C GLU A 68 9.59 -23.31 -30.88
N THR A 69 9.24 -23.82 -32.07
CA THR A 69 7.90 -23.62 -32.63
C THR A 69 6.81 -24.38 -31.87
N ALA A 70 7.19 -25.40 -31.09
CA ALA A 70 6.28 -26.19 -30.27
C ALA A 70 6.16 -25.67 -28.82
N THR A 71 7.24 -25.20 -28.21
CA THR A 71 7.31 -24.88 -26.78
C THR A 71 7.48 -23.38 -26.49
N GLY A 72 7.52 -22.54 -27.52
CA GLY A 72 7.59 -21.09 -27.38
C GLY A 72 9.03 -20.57 -27.19
N SER A 73 9.19 -19.50 -26.43
CA SER A 73 10.47 -18.76 -26.36
C SER A 73 11.15 -18.87 -25.01
N THR A 74 12.47 -19.02 -25.03
CA THR A 74 13.30 -19.05 -23.82
C THR A 74 14.20 -17.83 -23.77
N TRP A 75 14.22 -17.18 -22.60
CA TRP A 75 15.03 -16.03 -22.29
C TRP A 75 15.95 -16.35 -21.11
N ALA A 76 17.22 -15.96 -21.22
CA ALA A 76 18.11 -15.89 -20.09
C ALA A 76 17.95 -14.53 -19.40
N ILE A 77 17.93 -14.53 -18.08
CA ILE A 77 17.99 -13.31 -17.26
C ILE A 77 19.33 -13.27 -16.55
N ASN A 78 20.00 -12.13 -16.59
CA ASN A 78 21.15 -11.82 -15.75
C ASN A 78 20.78 -10.69 -14.79
N ILE A 79 20.80 -10.98 -13.49
CA ILE A 79 20.52 -10.01 -12.44
C ILE A 79 21.87 -9.59 -11.86
N SER A 80 22.13 -8.29 -11.76
CA SER A 80 23.38 -7.75 -11.21
C SER A 80 23.11 -6.66 -10.20
N VAL A 81 23.98 -6.57 -9.18
CA VAL A 81 23.98 -5.50 -8.18
C VAL A 81 25.36 -4.83 -8.11
N PRO A 82 25.44 -3.52 -7.80
CA PRO A 82 26.72 -2.86 -7.56
C PRO A 82 27.44 -3.41 -6.31
N ALA A 83 28.75 -3.59 -6.39
CA ALA A 83 29.57 -3.88 -5.22
C ALA A 83 29.42 -2.77 -4.15
N PRO A 84 29.39 -3.09 -2.84
CA PRO A 84 29.74 -4.36 -2.20
C PRO A 84 28.56 -5.34 -2.00
N ALA A 85 27.39 -5.08 -2.58
CA ALA A 85 26.23 -5.95 -2.40
C ALA A 85 26.42 -7.32 -3.07
N THR A 86 25.78 -8.35 -2.51
CA THR A 86 25.83 -9.73 -2.99
C THR A 86 24.43 -10.33 -3.08
N ILE A 87 24.19 -11.15 -4.10
CA ILE A 87 22.89 -11.75 -4.44
C ILE A 87 22.95 -13.27 -4.68
N ASP A 88 24.15 -13.84 -4.77
CA ASP A 88 24.38 -15.27 -4.92
C ASP A 88 25.45 -15.77 -3.94
N THR A 89 25.42 -17.08 -3.70
CA THR A 89 26.39 -17.85 -2.92
C THR A 89 27.51 -18.43 -3.78
N THR A 90 27.37 -18.36 -5.11
CA THR A 90 28.39 -18.80 -6.08
C THR A 90 29.05 -17.58 -6.72
N ALA A 91 30.38 -17.61 -6.92
CA ALA A 91 31.09 -16.51 -7.56
C ALA A 91 30.77 -16.45 -9.08
N PRO A 92 30.54 -15.26 -9.68
CA PRO A 92 30.54 -13.93 -9.06
C PRO A 92 29.31 -13.68 -8.16
N PHE A 93 29.53 -13.24 -6.92
CA PHE A 93 28.48 -13.11 -5.90
C PHE A 93 27.50 -11.94 -6.15
N ASP A 94 27.88 -11.01 -7.03
CA ASP A 94 27.15 -9.80 -7.42
C ASP A 94 26.26 -10.02 -8.65
N GLU A 95 26.29 -11.22 -9.26
CA GLU A 95 25.44 -11.59 -10.39
C GLU A 95 24.67 -12.89 -10.09
N LYS A 96 23.45 -12.99 -10.60
CA LYS A 96 22.66 -14.22 -10.55
C LYS A 96 21.97 -14.42 -11.89
N THR A 97 22.22 -15.57 -12.50
CA THR A 97 21.61 -15.95 -13.77
C THR A 97 20.35 -16.78 -13.56
N GLY A 98 19.41 -16.66 -14.49
CA GLY A 98 18.16 -17.40 -14.49
C GLY A 98 17.61 -17.63 -15.89
N THR A 99 16.47 -18.29 -15.96
CA THR A 99 15.73 -18.56 -17.20
C THR A 99 14.26 -18.18 -17.06
N ILE A 100 13.68 -17.77 -18.17
CA ILE A 100 12.25 -17.46 -18.31
C ILE A 100 11.76 -18.17 -19.55
N HIS A 101 10.68 -18.93 -19.41
CA HIS A 101 10.01 -19.63 -20.49
C HIS A 101 8.65 -18.99 -20.75
N PHE A 102 8.35 -18.78 -22.03
CA PHE A 102 7.05 -18.31 -22.50
C PHE A 102 6.44 -19.34 -23.43
N ASN A 103 5.14 -19.54 -23.30
CA ASN A 103 4.34 -20.36 -24.18
C ASN A 103 4.32 -19.80 -25.61
N ASN A 104 3.87 -20.62 -26.56
CA ASN A 104 3.78 -20.24 -27.98
C ASN A 104 2.80 -19.07 -28.25
N ASP A 105 1.83 -18.84 -27.36
CA ASP A 105 0.91 -17.71 -27.42
C ASP A 105 1.49 -16.41 -26.84
N GLY A 106 2.71 -16.45 -26.26
CA GLY A 106 3.40 -15.32 -25.65
C GLY A 106 3.12 -15.12 -24.15
N SER A 107 2.30 -15.98 -23.53
CA SER A 107 2.06 -15.99 -22.08
C SER A 107 3.26 -16.53 -21.31
N LEU A 108 3.41 -16.15 -20.05
CA LEU A 108 4.50 -16.61 -19.19
C LEU A 108 4.24 -18.06 -18.75
N GLU A 109 5.17 -18.98 -18.98
CA GLU A 109 5.05 -20.36 -18.52
C GLU A 109 5.71 -20.51 -17.14
N THR A 110 7.02 -20.29 -17.08
CA THR A 110 7.81 -20.41 -15.84
C THR A 110 8.97 -19.44 -15.81
N PHE A 111 9.48 -19.14 -14.62
CA PHE A 111 10.72 -18.40 -14.43
C PHE A 111 11.49 -18.92 -13.22
N ASN A 112 12.81 -18.82 -13.29
CA ASN A 112 13.72 -19.17 -12.22
C ASN A 112 14.92 -18.21 -12.24
N PRO A 113 15.35 -17.64 -11.11
CA PRO A 113 14.90 -17.89 -9.73
C PRO A 113 13.63 -17.11 -9.34
N PRO A 114 12.77 -17.65 -8.45
CA PRO A 114 11.63 -16.91 -7.89
C PRO A 114 12.03 -15.92 -6.80
N ASN A 115 13.16 -16.17 -6.12
CA ASN A 115 13.64 -15.39 -4.99
C ASN A 115 15.11 -15.04 -5.16
N LEU A 116 15.49 -13.86 -4.66
CA LEU A 116 16.85 -13.37 -4.57
C LEU A 116 17.21 -13.19 -3.10
N SER A 117 18.37 -13.71 -2.68
CA SER A 117 18.89 -13.46 -1.34
C SER A 117 19.82 -12.25 -1.40
N PHE A 118 19.29 -11.07 -1.10
CA PHE A 118 20.02 -9.81 -1.21
C PHE A 118 20.74 -9.46 0.10
N SER A 119 22.03 -9.18 0.03
CA SER A 119 22.82 -8.65 1.15
C SER A 119 23.57 -7.39 0.71
N ALA A 120 23.29 -6.25 1.33
CA ALA A 120 23.93 -4.99 0.97
C ALA A 120 25.38 -4.85 1.49
N ASN A 121 25.77 -5.64 2.49
CA ASN A 121 27.11 -5.61 3.12
C ASN A 121 27.55 -4.23 3.63
N ASN A 122 26.59 -3.41 4.07
CA ASN A 122 26.78 -2.05 4.59
C ASN A 122 26.42 -1.92 6.09
N GLY A 123 26.18 -3.05 6.77
CA GLY A 123 25.68 -3.09 8.15
C GLY A 123 24.17 -3.32 8.27
N SER A 124 23.43 -3.35 7.16
CA SER A 124 22.04 -3.81 7.14
C SER A 124 21.95 -5.31 7.49
N ALA A 125 20.75 -5.77 7.87
CA ALA A 125 20.48 -7.20 8.00
C ALA A 125 20.86 -7.94 6.69
N PRO A 126 21.63 -9.03 6.77
CA PRO A 126 21.99 -9.84 5.60
C PRO A 126 20.82 -10.73 5.15
N GLU A 127 20.95 -11.30 3.95
CA GLU A 127 20.06 -12.33 3.38
C GLU A 127 18.57 -11.93 3.26
N GLN A 128 18.30 -10.67 2.94
CA GLN A 128 16.95 -10.18 2.66
C GLN A 128 16.36 -10.91 1.44
N GLN A 129 15.26 -11.64 1.66
CA GLN A 129 14.58 -12.36 0.59
C GLN A 129 13.74 -11.39 -0.26
N VAL A 130 14.20 -11.09 -1.47
CA VAL A 130 13.45 -10.32 -2.47
C VAL A 130 12.74 -11.31 -3.39
N ARG A 131 11.40 -11.34 -3.33
CA ARG A 131 10.60 -12.17 -4.24
C ARG A 131 10.46 -11.48 -5.58
N LEU A 132 10.90 -12.14 -6.64
CA LEU A 132 10.72 -11.68 -8.00
C LEU A 132 9.32 -12.09 -8.47
N SER A 133 8.53 -11.13 -8.92
CA SER A 133 7.17 -11.37 -9.44
C SER A 133 7.11 -10.89 -10.89
N PHE A 134 7.34 -11.82 -11.81
CA PHE A 134 7.27 -11.56 -13.25
C PHE A 134 5.89 -11.87 -13.85
N GLY A 135 4.96 -12.39 -13.07
CA GLY A 135 3.63 -12.76 -13.55
C GLY A 135 3.14 -14.09 -13.00
N SER A 136 1.93 -14.46 -13.39
CA SER A 136 1.33 -15.76 -13.10
C SER A 136 1.51 -16.69 -14.31
N ALA A 137 1.78 -17.98 -14.07
CA ALA A 137 1.92 -18.97 -15.14
C ALA A 137 0.64 -19.07 -15.99
N ASP A 138 0.82 -19.25 -17.30
CA ASP A 138 -0.23 -19.36 -18.33
C ASP A 138 -1.16 -18.13 -18.42
N THR A 139 -0.67 -16.96 -18.00
CA THR A 139 -1.41 -15.70 -18.09
C THR A 139 -0.59 -14.62 -18.80
N PHE A 140 -1.28 -13.53 -19.16
CA PHE A 140 -0.67 -12.30 -19.67
C PHE A 140 -0.46 -11.25 -18.56
N GLU A 141 -0.60 -11.66 -17.29
CA GLU A 141 -0.28 -10.81 -16.15
C GLU A 141 1.24 -10.78 -15.96
N GLY A 142 1.85 -9.60 -16.10
CA GLY A 142 3.29 -9.42 -15.94
C GLY A 142 4.07 -9.43 -17.26
N MET A 143 5.10 -10.25 -17.34
CA MET A 143 5.97 -10.38 -18.51
C MET A 143 5.27 -11.15 -19.62
N THR A 144 5.44 -10.68 -20.86
CA THR A 144 4.94 -11.35 -22.06
C THR A 144 5.99 -11.32 -23.15
N SER A 145 5.90 -12.26 -24.10
CA SER A 145 6.81 -12.32 -25.24
C SER A 145 6.01 -12.30 -26.54
N PHE A 146 5.78 -11.10 -27.07
CA PHE A 146 5.11 -10.88 -28.34
C PHE A 146 6.06 -10.45 -29.45
N ASN A 147 5.57 -10.51 -30.70
CA ASN A 147 6.28 -10.00 -31.87
C ASN A 147 6.21 -8.46 -31.97
N SER A 148 6.70 -7.79 -30.93
CA SER A 148 6.80 -6.33 -30.84
C SER A 148 8.14 -5.95 -30.19
N ARG A 149 8.49 -4.66 -30.22
CA ARG A 149 9.70 -4.19 -29.54
C ARG A 149 9.52 -4.35 -28.03
N SER A 150 10.51 -4.98 -27.38
CA SER A 150 10.54 -5.10 -25.93
C SER A 150 10.52 -3.72 -25.27
N SER A 151 9.68 -3.56 -24.25
CA SER A 151 9.58 -2.34 -23.45
C SER A 151 9.14 -2.68 -22.04
N THR A 152 9.54 -1.87 -21.06
CA THR A 152 9.09 -2.01 -19.68
C THR A 152 7.84 -1.14 -19.48
N SER A 153 6.67 -1.76 -19.39
CA SER A 153 5.41 -1.03 -19.18
C SER A 153 5.27 -0.47 -17.76
N GLY A 154 5.77 -1.19 -16.76
CA GLY A 154 5.74 -0.79 -15.36
C GLY A 154 6.59 -1.71 -14.52
N ILE A 155 7.15 -1.18 -13.43
CA ILE A 155 7.93 -1.93 -12.45
C ILE A 155 7.65 -1.33 -11.07
N SER A 156 7.42 -2.18 -10.08
CA SER A 156 7.10 -1.76 -8.71
C SER A 156 7.76 -2.69 -7.71
N GLN A 157 7.92 -2.18 -6.48
CA GLN A 157 8.37 -2.92 -5.33
C GLN A 157 7.73 -2.36 -4.05
N ASP A 158 7.81 -3.11 -2.97
CA ASP A 158 7.10 -2.88 -1.71
C ASP A 158 7.95 -2.26 -0.59
N GLY A 159 9.26 -2.14 -0.78
CA GLY A 159 10.16 -1.45 0.14
C GLY A 159 10.02 0.07 0.09
N PHE A 160 10.40 0.74 1.18
CA PHE A 160 10.39 2.20 1.26
C PHE A 160 11.46 2.68 2.23
N THR A 161 11.91 3.92 2.05
CA THR A 161 12.81 4.55 3.01
C THR A 161 12.10 4.81 4.33
N GLY A 162 12.87 4.94 5.42
CA GLY A 162 12.36 5.54 6.64
C GLY A 162 11.72 6.89 6.36
N GLY A 163 10.62 7.18 7.05
CA GLY A 163 9.87 8.42 6.90
C GLY A 163 9.38 8.94 8.25
N ASN A 164 9.35 10.26 8.39
CA ASN A 164 8.74 10.92 9.54
C ASN A 164 7.27 11.19 9.24
N LEU A 165 6.43 11.19 10.28
CA LEU A 165 5.03 11.55 10.18
C LEU A 165 4.92 13.05 9.82
N LEU A 166 4.29 13.34 8.68
CA LEU A 166 4.07 14.71 8.20
C LEU A 166 2.69 15.24 8.58
N GLY A 167 1.68 14.37 8.56
CA GLY A 167 0.31 14.77 8.80
C GLY A 167 -0.57 13.60 9.19
N ILE A 168 -1.71 13.94 9.79
CA ILE A 168 -2.73 12.99 10.19
C ILE A 168 -4.05 13.48 9.62
N LYS A 169 -4.82 12.55 9.04
CA LYS A 169 -6.21 12.78 8.64
C LYS A 169 -7.07 11.64 9.17
N ILE A 170 -8.33 11.93 9.44
CA ILE A 170 -9.34 10.91 9.75
C ILE A 170 -10.21 10.76 8.50
N ASP A 171 -10.37 9.54 8.02
CA ASP A 171 -11.28 9.27 6.91
C ASP A 171 -12.73 9.09 7.39
N GLN A 172 -13.67 8.93 6.43
CA GLN A 172 -15.09 8.77 6.75
C GLN A 172 -15.43 7.47 7.49
N SER A 173 -14.56 6.46 7.38
CA SER A 173 -14.68 5.19 8.10
C SER A 173 -14.18 5.28 9.55
N GLY A 174 -13.56 6.40 9.93
CA GLY A 174 -12.93 6.60 11.24
C GLY A 174 -11.50 6.08 11.31
N THR A 175 -10.89 5.72 10.19
CA THR A 175 -9.47 5.33 10.16
C THR A 175 -8.60 6.58 10.26
N LEU A 176 -7.71 6.59 11.24
CA LEU A 176 -6.65 7.58 11.38
C LEU A 176 -5.54 7.24 10.38
N VAL A 177 -5.46 8.00 9.29
CA VAL A 177 -4.44 7.82 8.25
C VAL A 177 -3.31 8.84 8.48
N GLY A 178 -2.12 8.32 8.75
CA GLY A 178 -0.90 9.13 8.81
C GLY A 178 -0.23 9.20 7.44
N SER A 179 0.14 10.41 6.99
CA SER A 179 0.99 10.61 5.82
C SER A 179 2.44 10.81 6.25
N PHE A 180 3.36 10.15 5.55
CA PHE A 180 4.79 10.11 5.90
C PHE A 180 5.65 10.80 4.84
N SER A 181 6.85 11.23 5.23
CA SER A 181 7.80 11.94 4.34
C SER A 181 8.36 11.08 3.21
N ASN A 182 8.20 9.76 3.29
CA ASN A 182 8.56 8.82 2.23
C ASN A 182 7.47 8.69 1.16
N GLY A 183 6.39 9.49 1.23
CA GLY A 183 5.28 9.48 0.27
C GLY A 183 4.22 8.42 0.52
N HIS A 184 4.40 7.55 1.52
CA HIS A 184 3.43 6.53 1.89
C HIS A 184 2.45 7.04 2.94
N SER A 185 1.27 6.43 2.97
CA SER A 185 0.24 6.67 3.98
C SER A 185 -0.18 5.36 4.61
N PHE A 186 -0.26 5.32 5.94
CA PHE A 186 -0.63 4.13 6.69
C PHE A 186 -1.82 4.42 7.61
N GLY A 187 -2.72 3.45 7.74
CA GLY A 187 -3.73 3.44 8.78
C GLY A 187 -3.07 3.16 10.13
N LEU A 188 -3.08 4.14 11.03
CA LEU A 188 -2.42 4.08 12.32
C LEU A 188 -3.35 3.60 13.44
N ALA A 189 -4.63 3.99 13.36
CA ALA A 189 -5.64 3.65 14.35
C ALA A 189 -7.04 3.68 13.74
N GLN A 190 -8.01 3.12 14.44
CA GLN A 190 -9.42 3.12 14.07
C GLN A 190 -10.23 3.69 15.23
N ILE A 191 -11.07 4.69 14.95
CA ILE A 191 -12.04 5.20 15.91
C ILE A 191 -13.18 4.20 16.03
N GLY A 192 -13.42 3.72 17.24
CA GLY A 192 -14.58 2.89 17.56
C GLY A 192 -15.80 3.77 17.87
N MET A 193 -16.96 3.38 17.35
CA MET A 193 -18.24 4.05 17.65
C MET A 193 -19.21 3.08 18.31
N ALA A 194 -19.77 3.51 19.44
CA ALA A 194 -20.80 2.78 20.15
C ALA A 194 -22.19 3.16 19.63
N LYS A 195 -23.06 2.16 19.51
CA LYS A 195 -24.50 2.34 19.29
C LYS A 195 -25.24 1.66 20.43
N PHE A 196 -26.25 2.34 20.95
CA PHE A 196 -27.14 1.80 21.98
C PHE A 196 -28.49 1.46 21.37
N ALA A 197 -29.23 0.53 21.99
CA ALA A 197 -30.57 0.18 21.53
C ALA A 197 -31.58 1.30 21.82
N ASN A 198 -31.41 2.01 22.94
CA ASN A 198 -32.28 3.11 23.35
C ASN A 198 -31.45 4.33 23.79
N ASN A 199 -31.37 5.35 22.91
CA ASN A 199 -30.62 6.58 23.15
C ASN A 199 -31.18 7.42 24.31
N GLU A 200 -32.51 7.47 24.48
CA GLU A 200 -33.16 8.23 25.57
C GLU A 200 -32.97 7.58 26.95
N GLY A 201 -32.49 6.34 26.98
CA GLY A 201 -32.14 5.64 28.22
C GLY A 201 -30.76 6.01 28.77
N LEU A 202 -29.94 6.76 28.03
CA LEU A 202 -28.61 7.16 28.47
C LEU A 202 -28.68 8.24 29.56
N SER A 203 -27.78 8.17 30.54
CA SER A 203 -27.71 9.16 31.61
C SER A 203 -26.69 10.24 31.28
N ALA A 204 -27.07 11.52 31.31
CA ALA A 204 -26.14 12.62 31.09
C ALA A 204 -25.22 12.83 32.31
N LYS A 205 -23.90 12.70 32.12
CA LYS A 205 -22.88 12.99 33.14
C LYS A 205 -22.44 14.47 33.14
N GLY A 206 -22.82 15.22 32.12
CA GLY A 206 -22.37 16.60 31.88
C GLY A 206 -21.24 16.68 30.85
N GLY A 207 -20.95 17.89 30.36
CA GLY A 207 -19.88 18.11 29.38
C GLY A 207 -20.05 17.38 28.04
N ASN A 208 -21.30 17.13 27.61
CA ASN A 208 -21.67 16.31 26.44
C ASN A 208 -21.30 14.82 26.55
N ILE A 209 -21.06 14.32 27.77
CA ILE A 209 -20.78 12.90 28.05
C ILE A 209 -22.05 12.22 28.56
N TYR A 210 -22.25 10.98 28.09
CA TYR A 210 -23.35 10.10 28.44
C TYR A 210 -22.82 8.78 28.99
N ASP A 211 -23.48 8.28 30.03
CA ASP A 211 -23.23 6.97 30.63
C ASP A 211 -24.32 5.96 30.24
N GLU A 212 -23.89 4.71 30.07
CA GLU A 212 -24.76 3.55 29.88
C GLU A 212 -25.62 3.30 31.12
N THR A 213 -26.89 2.92 30.90
CA THR A 213 -27.81 2.50 31.96
C THR A 213 -28.51 1.20 31.57
N ALA A 214 -29.16 0.56 32.55
CA ALA A 214 -29.99 -0.61 32.28
C ALA A 214 -31.12 -0.34 31.26
N ASN A 215 -31.58 0.92 31.14
CA ASN A 215 -32.62 1.31 30.18
C ASN A 215 -32.09 1.64 28.78
N SER A 216 -30.79 1.93 28.61
CA SER A 216 -30.18 2.15 27.29
C SER A 216 -29.81 0.84 26.58
N GLY A 217 -29.58 -0.21 27.38
CA GLY A 217 -28.94 -1.46 26.95
C GLY A 217 -27.42 -1.29 26.79
N ASP A 218 -26.76 -2.40 26.46
CA ASP A 218 -25.29 -2.47 26.35
C ASP A 218 -24.75 -1.71 25.14
N ALA A 219 -23.53 -1.19 25.26
CA ALA A 219 -22.82 -0.54 24.15
C ALA A 219 -22.43 -1.53 23.03
N ILE A 220 -23.01 -1.36 21.84
CA ILE A 220 -22.61 -2.13 20.65
C ILE A 220 -21.52 -1.36 19.90
N ILE A 221 -20.26 -1.77 20.05
CA ILE A 221 -19.10 -1.11 19.44
C ILE A 221 -18.87 -1.63 18.01
N GLY A 222 -18.55 -0.73 17.09
CA GLY A 222 -18.18 -1.05 15.71
C GLY A 222 -17.48 0.09 15.00
N THR A 223 -17.18 -0.10 13.71
CA THR A 223 -16.59 0.93 12.86
C THR A 223 -17.65 1.92 12.32
N ALA A 224 -17.21 3.09 11.86
CA ALA A 224 -18.10 4.03 11.20
C ALA A 224 -18.60 3.50 9.85
N ALA A 225 -19.72 4.05 9.40
CA ALA A 225 -20.44 3.67 8.18
C ALA A 225 -20.88 2.18 8.10
N SER A 226 -20.90 1.46 9.23
CA SER A 226 -21.29 0.05 9.29
C SER A 226 -22.28 -0.26 10.43
N GLY A 227 -23.15 -1.25 10.22
CA GLY A 227 -24.10 -1.72 11.23
C GLY A 227 -25.09 -0.63 11.69
N GLY A 228 -25.49 0.26 10.79
CA GLY A 228 -26.40 1.37 11.08
C GLY A 228 -25.79 2.48 11.93
N ARG A 229 -24.46 2.62 11.90
CA ARG A 229 -23.71 3.75 12.44
C ARG A 229 -23.45 4.78 11.33
N GLY A 230 -23.41 6.07 11.68
CA GLY A 230 -23.11 7.16 10.74
C GLY A 230 -21.68 7.14 10.22
N PHE A 231 -21.34 8.05 9.32
CA PHE A 231 -19.97 8.31 8.89
C PHE A 231 -19.32 9.39 9.76
N ILE A 232 -18.00 9.41 9.83
CA ILE A 232 -17.26 10.49 10.51
C ILE A 232 -16.94 11.57 9.49
N GLN A 233 -17.18 12.83 9.85
CA GLN A 233 -16.72 13.96 9.06
C GLN A 233 -15.54 14.64 9.76
N SER A 234 -14.33 14.44 9.22
CA SER A 234 -13.14 15.08 9.76
C SER A 234 -13.20 16.60 9.61
N SER A 235 -12.61 17.31 10.58
CA SER A 235 -12.47 18.76 10.58
C SER A 235 -13.80 19.52 10.55
N ALA A 236 -14.88 18.90 11.02
CA ALA A 236 -16.18 19.53 11.21
C ALA A 236 -16.64 19.36 12.66
N LEU A 237 -17.43 20.33 13.15
CA LEU A 237 -18.08 20.27 14.45
C LEU A 237 -19.59 20.18 14.24
N GLU A 238 -20.23 19.25 14.94
CA GLU A 238 -21.69 19.12 14.92
C GLU A 238 -22.33 20.27 15.71
N ALA A 239 -23.27 20.98 15.07
CA ALA A 239 -23.98 22.08 15.69
C ALA A 239 -25.12 21.58 16.58
N SER A 240 -25.55 22.40 17.54
CA SER A 240 -26.71 22.08 18.37
C SER A 240 -27.96 21.93 17.50
N ASN A 241 -28.79 20.94 17.83
CA ASN A 241 -30.08 20.70 17.19
C ASN A 241 -31.19 21.66 17.67
N VAL A 242 -30.88 22.63 18.55
CA VAL A 242 -31.86 23.55 19.13
C VAL A 242 -32.20 24.69 18.17
N ASP A 243 -33.49 24.82 17.85
CA ASP A 243 -34.04 26.00 17.18
C ASP A 243 -34.45 27.06 18.22
N LEU A 244 -33.74 28.18 18.21
CA LEU A 244 -33.94 29.29 19.13
C LEU A 244 -35.35 29.89 19.04
N SER A 245 -35.94 30.00 17.85
CA SER A 245 -37.26 30.64 17.67
C SER A 245 -38.37 29.83 18.33
N ARG A 246 -38.29 28.50 18.17
CA ARG A 246 -39.21 27.56 18.82
C ARG A 246 -38.98 27.55 20.33
N ALA A 247 -37.73 27.53 20.79
CA ALA A 247 -37.41 27.55 22.21
C ALA A 247 -37.95 28.82 22.91
N LEU A 248 -37.80 30.00 22.28
CA LEU A 248 -38.32 31.27 22.81
C LEU A 248 -39.84 31.29 22.87
N THR A 249 -40.51 30.77 21.83
CA THR A 249 -41.98 30.68 21.83
C THR A 249 -42.48 29.75 22.93
N GLN A 250 -41.79 28.64 23.15
CA GLN A 250 -42.13 27.71 24.23
C GLN A 250 -41.94 28.34 25.62
N LEU A 251 -40.90 29.16 25.81
CA LEU A 251 -40.75 29.96 27.03
C LEU A 251 -41.91 30.95 27.24
N ILE A 252 -42.38 31.62 26.19
CA ILE A 252 -43.55 32.52 26.28
C ILE A 252 -44.81 31.73 26.67
N ILE A 253 -45.01 30.54 26.09
CA ILE A 253 -46.16 29.69 26.42
C ILE A 253 -46.09 29.26 27.89
N ILE A 254 -44.94 28.80 28.36
CA ILE A 254 -44.73 28.40 29.77
C ILE A 254 -44.98 29.59 30.69
N GLN A 255 -44.47 30.77 30.35
CA GLN A 255 -44.66 32.00 31.15
C GLN A 255 -46.13 32.43 31.21
N ARG A 256 -46.85 32.40 30.07
CA ARG A 256 -48.29 32.71 30.03
C ARG A 256 -49.11 31.67 30.79
N GLY A 257 -48.77 30.39 30.69
CA GLY A 257 -49.39 29.31 31.47
C GLY A 257 -49.18 29.51 32.97
N PHE A 258 -47.96 29.87 33.40
CA PHE A 258 -47.67 30.19 34.79
C PHE A 258 -48.46 31.41 35.28
N GLN A 259 -48.54 32.47 34.48
CA GLN A 259 -49.35 33.67 34.81
C GLN A 259 -50.84 33.35 34.90
N ALA A 260 -51.37 32.51 34.01
CA ALA A 260 -52.77 32.09 34.03
C ALA A 260 -53.07 31.26 35.29
N ASN A 261 -52.22 30.27 35.62
CA ASN A 261 -52.34 29.46 36.83
C ASN A 261 -52.23 30.33 38.09
N GLY A 262 -51.31 31.30 38.10
CA GLY A 262 -51.18 32.27 39.19
C GLY A 262 -52.44 33.11 39.38
N LYS A 263 -53.06 33.58 38.28
CA LYS A 263 -54.34 34.30 38.35
C LYS A 263 -55.45 33.42 38.93
N THR A 264 -55.58 32.16 38.49
CA THR A 264 -56.56 31.22 39.07
C THR A 264 -56.41 31.11 40.58
N VAL A 265 -55.18 30.96 41.09
CA VAL A 265 -54.92 30.91 42.54
C VAL A 265 -55.37 32.21 43.22
N THR A 266 -54.97 33.37 42.71
CA THR A 266 -55.36 34.66 43.33
C THR A 266 -56.86 34.90 43.33
N THR A 267 -57.56 34.50 42.26
CA THR A 267 -59.02 34.64 42.19
C THR A 267 -59.71 33.66 43.15
N SER A 268 -59.19 32.43 43.26
CA SER A 268 -59.63 31.47 44.27
C SER A 268 -59.42 31.99 45.70
N ASP A 269 -58.26 32.59 46.00
CA ASP A 269 -57.98 33.18 47.31
C ASP A 269 -58.91 34.36 47.63
N GLN A 270 -59.20 35.21 46.64
CA GLN A 270 -60.16 36.32 46.80
C GLN A 270 -61.58 35.81 47.07
N LEU A 271 -62.02 34.76 46.38
CA LEU A 271 -63.32 34.12 46.62
C LEU A 271 -63.38 33.46 48.02
N LEU A 272 -62.29 32.86 48.49
CA LEU A 272 -62.21 32.31 49.84
C LEU A 272 -62.29 33.42 50.91
N GLN A 273 -61.61 34.55 50.68
CA GLN A 273 -61.68 35.70 51.58
C GLN A 273 -63.09 36.30 51.65
N THR A 274 -63.79 36.44 50.52
CA THR A 274 -65.18 36.94 50.52
C THR A 274 -66.15 35.98 51.21
N LEU A 275 -65.95 34.67 51.06
CA LEU A 275 -66.71 33.65 51.79
C LEU A 275 -66.52 33.72 53.31
N ILE A 276 -65.28 33.95 53.76
CA ILE A 276 -64.97 34.18 55.18
C ILE A 276 -65.59 35.50 55.67
N GLY A 277 -65.57 36.55 54.84
CA GLY A 277 -66.17 37.84 55.14
C GLY A 277 -67.70 37.83 55.27
N LEU A 278 -68.38 36.90 54.58
CA LEU A 278 -69.85 36.71 54.65
C LEU A 278 -70.32 35.93 55.89
N LYS A 279 -69.38 35.36 56.68
CA LYS A 279 -69.69 34.63 57.91
C LYS A 279 -69.80 35.54 59.15
N ASN A 280 -69.47 36.83 59.01
CA ASN A 280 -69.70 37.87 60.01
C ASN A 280 -70.89 38.75 59.61
#